data_AF-A0A804HMU3-F1
#
_entry.id   AF-A0A804HMU3-F1
#
_cell.length_a   1.000
_cell.length_b   1.000
_cell.length_c   1.000
_cell.angle_alpha   90.00
_cell.angle_beta   90.00
_cell.angle_gamma   90.00
#
_symmetry.space_group_name_H-M   'P 1'
#
loop_
_entity.id
_entity.type
_entity.pdbx_description
1 polymer ?
#
loop_
_entity_poly.entity_id
_entity_poly.type
_entity_poly.pdbx_seq_one_letter_code
_entity_poly.pdbx_strand_id
1 'polypeptide(L)'
;MKSTRISQLGFVHHWSIKVLAGGPHQILLILIRKSIPHKQRNRLGLTIHTQKKKKRDIGKANSKWFNFNRIPANTAQGPYYQSMISSIQKSGTGIQPPTPKEIYDVYLNEEVAELKDLIKSFKRQWDEYGVTLMCDSWTGPTRMSIINFLVYYNRRVVFHKSVNASEKIQDANYIESLMDTMVEEIGPQYVVQIITDNGANFKKAGLQLMEKRKTLFWTPCAAHCIDIMLKDIGELDAVKKCVARAQSITKFIYNHHWVHALMQNYVNGEILRPGITRFATNFIALKSLQQKRHGLKAMGSSQEWFESRYSKLSDGKKIEKAILSSRFWETIAEIIKGVEPLYIVLRKVDMDKRPQMPYLKYMLISAREEVRKAFKDDFKADQYVRIIDRRTEVHMDQNIHNAAYYLNPAIQYRYALGTQNNFLTTLRNVIYRLLPNTTEAADALMEGRLFRETIGSFSDVVAVSCRYTMDPGEEKLCIFIINYI
;
A
#
# COMPACT_ATOMS: atom_id res chain seq x y z
N MET A 1 -15.97 17.41 -20.62
CA MET A 1 -15.43 16.03 -20.76
C MET A 1 -14.00 15.99 -20.23
N LYS A 2 -13.82 15.67 -18.95
CA LYS A 2 -12.51 15.58 -18.29
C LYS A 2 -12.37 14.15 -17.74
N SER A 3 -11.45 13.40 -18.34
CA SER A 3 -10.98 12.10 -17.85
C SER A 3 -9.88 12.36 -16.82
N THR A 4 -10.09 11.95 -15.58
CA THR A 4 -9.10 12.07 -14.49
C THR A 4 -8.62 10.66 -14.16
N ARG A 5 -7.50 10.23 -14.75
CA ARG A 5 -6.74 9.07 -14.26
C ARG A 5 -5.95 9.51 -13.04
N ILE A 6 -6.31 8.98 -11.87
CA ILE A 6 -5.54 9.10 -10.64
C ILE A 6 -4.47 8.01 -10.69
N SER A 7 -3.25 8.39 -11.07
CA SER A 7 -2.06 7.55 -10.92
C SER A 7 -1.52 7.67 -9.49
N GLN A 8 -1.24 6.52 -8.89
CA GLN A 8 -0.61 6.34 -7.59
C GLN A 8 0.70 7.16 -7.50
N LEU A 9 0.76 8.11 -6.57
CA LEU A 9 1.98 8.84 -6.23
C LEU A 9 2.76 8.04 -5.18
N GLY A 10 3.79 7.34 -5.65
CA GLY A 10 4.89 6.87 -4.82
C GLY A 10 5.71 8.06 -4.32
N PHE A 11 5.79 8.21 -3.00
CA PHE A 11 6.63 9.20 -2.34
C PHE A 11 8.10 8.77 -2.43
N VAL A 12 8.91 9.53 -3.17
CA VAL A 12 10.38 9.47 -3.12
C VAL A 12 10.84 10.71 -2.35
N HIS A 13 11.39 10.50 -1.16
CA HIS A 13 12.00 11.58 -0.37
C HIS A 13 13.31 12.04 -1.02
N HIS A 14 13.37 13.35 -1.26
CA HIS A 14 14.52 14.11 -1.70
C HIS A 14 15.32 14.52 -0.45
N TRP A 15 16.55 14.03 -0.30
CA TRP A 15 17.56 14.67 0.55
C TRP A 15 18.64 15.23 -0.37
N SER A 16 18.55 16.53 -0.65
CA SER A 16 19.60 17.31 -1.27
C SER A 16 20.54 17.82 -0.18
N ILE A 17 21.76 17.30 -0.11
CA ILE A 17 22.88 17.99 0.54
C ILE A 17 23.68 18.68 -0.56
N LYS A 18 23.64 20.02 -0.53
CA LYS A 18 24.51 20.89 -1.32
C LYS A 18 25.97 20.63 -0.92
N VAL A 19 26.77 20.07 -1.82
CA VAL A 19 28.23 20.12 -1.73
C VAL A 19 28.68 21.46 -2.29
N LEU A 20 29.12 22.38 -1.42
CA LEU A 20 29.87 23.56 -1.82
C LEU A 20 31.37 23.22 -1.81
N ALA A 21 32.01 23.61 -2.91
CA ALA A 21 33.41 24.02 -3.05
C ALA A 21 34.56 23.00 -2.81
N GLY A 22 35.22 22.63 -3.91
CA GLY A 22 36.69 22.56 -4.01
C GLY A 22 37.41 21.46 -3.25
N GLY A 23 37.43 20.23 -3.77
CA GLY A 23 38.30 19.14 -3.30
C GLY A 23 39.49 18.84 -4.23
N PRO A 24 40.60 18.26 -3.70
CA PRO A 24 41.87 18.02 -4.42
C PRO A 24 41.76 17.12 -5.67
N HIS A 25 40.63 16.42 -5.87
CA HIS A 25 40.34 15.69 -7.10
C HIS A 25 40.20 16.57 -8.35
N GLN A 26 39.78 17.84 -8.23
CA GLN A 26 39.80 18.76 -9.38
C GLN A 26 41.23 19.15 -9.77
N ILE A 27 42.13 19.28 -8.79
CA ILE A 27 43.55 19.58 -9.04
C ILE A 27 44.23 18.36 -9.68
N LEU A 28 43.90 17.14 -9.26
CA LEU A 28 44.41 15.91 -9.89
C LEU A 28 43.90 15.70 -11.33
N LEU A 29 42.64 16.04 -11.63
CA LEU A 29 42.09 16.04 -13.00
C LEU A 29 42.68 17.15 -13.89
N ILE A 30 43.02 18.30 -13.31
CA ILE A 30 43.71 19.40 -14.00
C ILE A 30 45.17 19.03 -14.30
N LEU A 31 45.84 18.33 -13.39
CA LEU A 31 47.22 17.85 -13.56
C LEU A 31 47.29 16.70 -14.57
N ILE A 32 46.39 15.72 -14.52
CA ILE A 32 46.29 14.65 -15.54
C ILE A 32 45.99 15.24 -16.92
N ARG A 33 45.17 16.29 -17.00
CA ARG A 33 44.95 17.00 -18.27
C ARG A 33 46.25 17.56 -18.84
N LYS A 34 47.19 18.06 -18.03
CA LYS A 34 48.44 18.71 -18.52
C LYS A 34 49.48 17.73 -19.07
N SER A 35 49.35 16.44 -18.77
CA SER A 35 50.26 15.39 -19.23
C SER A 35 49.84 14.71 -20.54
N ILE A 36 48.68 15.08 -21.12
CA ILE A 36 48.14 14.49 -22.36
C ILE A 36 48.59 15.33 -23.57
N PRO A 37 49.27 14.74 -24.58
CA PRO A 37 49.71 15.44 -25.79
C PRO A 37 48.60 16.26 -26.47
N HIS A 38 48.93 17.44 -27.02
CA HIS A 38 47.96 18.41 -27.56
C HIS A 38 46.98 17.80 -28.61
N LYS A 39 47.43 16.83 -29.41
CA LYS A 39 46.58 16.06 -30.36
C LYS A 39 45.50 15.22 -29.67
N GLN A 40 45.79 14.61 -28.52
CA GLN A 40 44.81 13.82 -27.75
C GLN A 40 43.81 14.72 -27.02
N ARG A 41 44.21 15.89 -26.52
CA ARG A 41 43.29 16.90 -25.95
C ARG A 41 42.26 17.40 -26.97
N ASN A 42 42.68 17.71 -28.20
CA ASN A 42 41.76 18.13 -29.26
C ASN A 42 40.81 16.99 -29.67
N ARG A 43 41.29 15.74 -29.77
CA ARG A 43 40.43 14.57 -30.01
C ARG A 43 39.43 14.33 -28.88
N LEU A 44 39.84 14.45 -27.61
CA LEU A 44 38.96 14.34 -26.45
C LEU A 44 37.92 15.48 -26.42
N GLY A 45 38.31 16.72 -26.71
CA GLY A 45 37.40 17.88 -26.81
C GLY A 45 36.37 17.74 -27.93
N LEU A 46 36.79 17.30 -29.12
CA LEU A 46 35.92 17.00 -30.26
C LEU A 46 34.96 15.84 -29.95
N THR A 47 35.43 14.79 -29.29
CA THR A 47 34.62 13.64 -28.88
C THR A 47 33.55 14.04 -27.86
N ILE A 48 33.93 14.83 -26.85
CA ILE A 48 32.99 15.34 -25.82
C ILE A 48 31.96 16.30 -26.44
N HIS A 49 32.37 17.18 -27.35
CA HIS A 49 31.46 18.09 -28.06
C HIS A 49 30.45 17.32 -28.92
N THR A 50 30.92 16.30 -29.63
CA THR A 50 30.08 15.41 -30.47
C THR A 50 29.10 14.61 -29.63
N GLN A 51 29.52 14.08 -28.48
CA GLN A 51 28.64 13.39 -27.54
C GLN A 51 27.57 14.32 -26.93
N LYS A 52 27.95 15.56 -26.57
CA LYS A 52 26.99 16.56 -26.09
C LYS A 52 25.95 16.92 -27.16
N LYS A 53 26.36 17.05 -28.42
CA LYS A 53 25.44 17.29 -29.55
C LYS A 53 24.48 16.11 -29.75
N LYS A 54 25.01 14.87 -29.84
CA LYS A 54 24.20 13.64 -29.95
C LYS A 54 23.20 13.50 -28.80
N LYS A 55 23.63 13.76 -27.56
CA LYS A 55 22.74 13.74 -26.38
C LYS A 55 21.65 14.81 -26.47
N ARG A 56 21.98 16.01 -26.96
CA ARG A 56 21.00 17.08 -27.16
C ARG A 56 19.95 16.70 -28.21
N ASP A 57 20.36 16.07 -29.30
CA ASP A 57 19.46 15.67 -30.39
C ASP A 57 18.49 14.57 -29.94
N ILE A 58 18.99 13.53 -29.26
CA ILE A 58 18.16 12.50 -28.61
C ILE A 58 17.21 13.14 -27.59
N GLY A 59 17.72 14.03 -26.73
CA GLY A 59 16.92 14.72 -25.72
C GLY A 59 15.79 15.54 -26.32
N LYS A 60 16.03 16.26 -27.43
CA LYS A 60 15.00 17.02 -28.14
C LYS A 60 13.93 16.11 -28.75
N ALA A 61 14.33 15.03 -29.43
CA ALA A 61 13.40 14.09 -30.06
C ALA A 61 12.50 13.44 -29.00
N ASN A 62 13.08 12.92 -27.92
CA ASN A 62 12.34 12.29 -26.84
C ASN A 62 11.45 13.31 -26.12
N SER A 63 11.93 14.52 -25.83
CA SER A 63 11.11 15.56 -25.21
C SER A 63 9.87 15.89 -26.04
N LYS A 64 9.97 15.96 -27.37
CA LYS A 64 8.81 16.16 -28.25
C LYS A 64 7.80 15.02 -28.11
N TRP A 65 8.26 13.77 -28.13
CA TRP A 65 7.38 12.60 -28.00
C TRP A 65 6.68 12.55 -26.64
N PHE A 66 7.40 12.79 -25.53
CA PHE A 66 6.83 12.86 -24.20
C PHE A 66 5.78 13.98 -24.09
N ASN A 67 6.12 15.19 -24.52
CA ASN A 67 5.24 16.35 -24.41
C ASN A 67 3.99 16.21 -25.29
N PHE A 68 4.14 15.72 -26.52
CA PHE A 68 3.04 15.53 -27.46
C PHE A 68 2.03 14.49 -26.94
N ASN A 69 2.53 13.36 -26.43
CA ASN A 69 1.68 12.28 -25.88
C ASN A 69 1.29 12.48 -24.41
N ARG A 70 1.69 13.61 -23.80
CA ARG A 70 1.47 13.91 -22.37
C ARG A 70 1.98 12.80 -21.44
N ILE A 71 3.11 12.19 -21.80
CA ILE A 71 3.76 11.17 -21.00
C ILE A 71 4.58 11.90 -19.92
N PRO A 72 4.38 11.56 -18.63
CA PRO A 72 5.17 12.13 -17.54
C PRO A 72 6.68 11.89 -17.74
N ALA A 73 7.50 12.93 -17.59
CA ALA A 73 8.95 12.84 -17.81
C ALA A 73 9.65 11.83 -16.88
N ASN A 74 9.08 11.56 -15.70
CA ASN A 74 9.59 10.54 -14.78
C ASN A 74 9.52 9.12 -15.36
N THR A 75 8.68 8.84 -16.36
CA THR A 75 8.66 7.54 -17.06
C THR A 75 10.01 7.21 -17.72
N ALA A 76 10.82 8.22 -18.05
CA ALA A 76 12.18 8.01 -18.59
C ALA A 76 13.17 7.40 -17.57
N GLN A 77 12.81 7.36 -16.28
CA GLN A 77 13.60 6.68 -15.25
C GLN A 77 13.33 5.18 -15.18
N GLY A 78 12.28 4.69 -15.86
CA GLY A 78 11.89 3.28 -15.84
C GLY A 78 12.89 2.38 -16.58
N PRO A 79 13.05 1.12 -16.15
CA PRO A 79 14.00 0.18 -16.75
C PRO A 79 13.69 -0.09 -18.23
N TYR A 80 12.41 -0.18 -18.60
CA TYR A 80 12.00 -0.43 -19.99
C TYR A 80 12.31 0.73 -20.93
N TYR A 81 12.26 1.97 -20.46
CA TYR A 81 12.69 3.11 -21.27
C TYR A 81 14.20 3.04 -21.56
N GLN A 82 15.00 2.71 -20.55
CA GLN A 82 16.44 2.54 -20.71
C GLN A 82 16.77 1.35 -21.64
N SER A 83 16.04 0.24 -21.50
CA SER A 83 16.15 -0.92 -22.38
C SER A 83 15.82 -0.56 -23.83
N MET A 84 14.69 0.11 -24.07
CA MET A 84 14.28 0.59 -25.39
C MET A 84 15.37 1.45 -26.05
N ILE A 85 15.89 2.47 -25.35
CA ILE A 85 16.95 3.33 -25.89
C ILE A 85 18.21 2.52 -26.20
N SER A 86 18.59 1.59 -25.32
CA SER A 86 19.76 0.74 -25.51
C SER A 86 19.60 -0.21 -26.70
N SER A 87 18.43 -0.82 -26.89
CA SER A 87 18.12 -1.71 -28.00
C SER A 87 18.14 -0.97 -29.34
N ILE A 88 17.58 0.25 -29.40
CA ILE A 88 17.65 1.10 -30.61
C ILE A 88 19.10 1.44 -30.94
N GLN A 89 19.91 1.83 -29.93
CA GLN A 89 21.32 2.16 -30.14
C GLN A 89 22.15 0.96 -30.62
N LYS A 90 21.86 -0.24 -30.11
CA LYS A 90 22.52 -1.48 -30.51
C LYS A 90 22.15 -1.93 -31.93
N SER A 91 20.89 -1.72 -32.34
CA SER A 91 20.37 -2.20 -33.62
C SER A 91 20.90 -1.41 -34.84
N GLY A 92 21.39 -0.19 -34.63
CA GLY A 92 21.96 0.64 -35.69
C GLY A 92 20.91 1.29 -36.60
N THR A 93 21.37 1.82 -37.74
CA THR A 93 20.53 2.54 -38.70
C THR A 93 19.87 1.59 -39.69
N GLY A 94 18.62 1.88 -40.10
CA GLY A 94 17.90 1.13 -41.14
C GLY A 94 16.79 0.20 -40.61
N ILE A 95 16.76 -0.05 -39.31
CA ILE A 95 15.67 -0.80 -38.65
C ILE A 95 14.47 0.13 -38.43
N GLN A 96 13.31 -0.28 -38.90
CA GLN A 96 12.06 0.43 -38.68
C GLN A 96 11.53 0.16 -37.27
N PRO A 97 10.94 1.16 -36.60
CA PRO A 97 10.27 0.92 -35.32
C PRO A 97 9.04 0.01 -35.52
N PRO A 98 8.64 -0.74 -34.48
CA PRO A 98 7.44 -1.57 -34.55
C PRO A 98 6.18 -0.73 -34.74
N THR A 99 5.24 -1.26 -35.52
CA THR A 99 3.92 -0.66 -35.74
C THR A 99 3.04 -0.81 -34.49
N PRO A 100 1.98 0.02 -34.35
CA PRO A 100 1.02 -0.15 -33.25
C PRO A 100 0.42 -1.56 -33.18
N LYS A 101 0.15 -2.18 -34.33
CA LYS A 101 -0.39 -3.54 -34.40
C LYS A 101 0.61 -4.55 -33.85
N GLU A 102 1.87 -4.48 -34.25
CA GLU A 102 2.91 -5.38 -33.71
C GLU A 102 3.08 -5.19 -32.20
N ILE A 103 3.00 -3.96 -31.68
CA ILE A 103 3.08 -3.67 -30.24
C ILE A 103 1.91 -4.32 -29.48
N TYR A 104 0.67 -4.12 -29.95
CA TYR A 104 -0.52 -4.59 -29.23
C TYR A 104 -0.86 -6.07 -29.45
N ASP A 105 -0.39 -6.67 -30.55
CA ASP A 105 -0.67 -8.07 -30.87
C ASP A 105 0.56 -8.94 -30.68
N VAL A 106 1.62 -8.73 -31.47
CA VAL A 106 2.77 -9.65 -31.52
C VAL A 106 3.57 -9.59 -30.22
N TYR A 107 4.14 -8.42 -29.90
CA TYR A 107 5.04 -8.28 -28.76
C TYR A 107 4.31 -8.35 -27.42
N LEU A 108 3.03 -7.94 -27.36
CA LEU A 108 2.21 -8.15 -26.17
C LEU A 108 1.95 -9.64 -25.92
N ASN A 109 1.66 -10.42 -26.96
CA ASN A 109 1.45 -11.86 -26.80
C ASN A 109 2.75 -12.58 -26.41
N GLU A 110 3.89 -12.17 -26.96
CA GLU A 110 5.22 -12.65 -26.56
C GLU A 110 5.49 -12.33 -25.08
N GLU A 111 5.29 -11.09 -24.65
CA GLU A 111 5.46 -10.69 -23.24
C GLU A 111 4.54 -11.48 -22.31
N VAL A 112 3.28 -11.70 -22.70
CA VAL A 112 2.34 -12.53 -21.93
C VAL A 112 2.79 -13.99 -21.86
N ALA A 113 3.34 -14.55 -22.94
CA ALA A 113 3.86 -15.92 -22.96
C ALA A 113 5.09 -16.05 -22.04
N GLU A 114 6.05 -15.13 -22.15
CA GLU A 114 7.23 -15.08 -21.27
C GLU A 114 6.84 -14.96 -19.79
N LEU A 115 5.87 -14.10 -19.47
CA LEU A 115 5.37 -13.96 -18.10
C LEU A 115 4.68 -15.22 -17.60
N LYS A 116 3.93 -15.94 -18.45
CA LYS A 116 3.31 -17.21 -18.08
C LYS A 116 4.35 -18.29 -17.77
N ASP A 117 5.40 -18.38 -18.58
CA ASP A 117 6.50 -19.32 -18.34
C ASP A 117 7.27 -18.98 -17.07
N LEU A 118 7.50 -17.68 -16.83
CA LEU A 118 8.08 -17.19 -15.58
C LEU A 118 7.22 -17.58 -14.38
N ILE A 119 5.90 -17.35 -14.43
CA ILE A 119 4.96 -17.76 -13.36
C ILE A 119 5.00 -19.28 -13.14
N LYS A 120 5.02 -20.07 -14.22
CA LYS A 120 5.11 -21.53 -14.14
C LYS A 120 6.38 -21.99 -13.44
N SER A 121 7.51 -21.30 -13.64
CA SER A 121 8.76 -21.62 -12.96
C SER A 121 8.66 -21.51 -11.43
N PHE A 122 7.81 -20.59 -10.94
CA PHE A 122 7.63 -20.36 -9.51
C PHE A 122 6.58 -21.27 -8.86
N LYS A 123 5.67 -21.86 -9.64
CA LYS A 123 4.63 -22.76 -9.11
C LYS A 123 5.21 -23.97 -8.35
N ARG A 124 6.47 -24.35 -8.61
CA ARG A 124 7.18 -25.42 -7.87
C ARG A 124 7.29 -25.16 -6.37
N GLN A 125 7.22 -23.89 -5.96
CA GLN A 125 7.29 -23.50 -4.55
C GLN A 125 5.92 -23.57 -3.86
N TRP A 126 4.84 -23.81 -4.61
CA TRP A 126 3.49 -23.87 -4.03
C TRP A 126 3.28 -25.12 -3.16
N ASP A 127 3.96 -26.23 -3.46
CA ASP A 127 3.94 -27.43 -2.60
C ASP A 127 4.53 -27.14 -1.20
N GLU A 128 5.57 -26.30 -1.15
CA GLU A 128 6.31 -25.97 0.08
C GLU A 128 5.63 -24.88 0.91
N TYR A 129 5.17 -23.79 0.28
CA TYR A 129 4.62 -22.63 0.99
C TYR A 129 3.09 -22.54 0.95
N GLY A 130 2.44 -23.30 0.08
CA GLY A 130 1.06 -23.02 -0.31
C GLY A 130 0.90 -21.61 -0.90
N VAL A 131 -0.36 -21.22 -1.09
CA VAL A 131 -0.72 -19.91 -1.64
C VAL A 131 -1.93 -19.30 -0.94
N THR A 132 -1.95 -17.97 -0.89
CA THR A 132 -3.11 -17.17 -0.50
C THR A 132 -3.78 -16.61 -1.74
N LEU A 133 -5.05 -16.96 -1.97
CA LEU A 133 -5.87 -16.38 -3.01
C LEU A 133 -6.52 -15.09 -2.50
N MET A 134 -6.23 -13.96 -3.12
CA MET A 134 -6.85 -12.67 -2.81
C MET A 134 -7.89 -12.33 -3.87
N CYS A 135 -9.09 -11.99 -3.41
CA CYS A 135 -10.24 -11.63 -4.24
C CYS A 135 -10.66 -10.19 -3.92
N ASP A 136 -10.64 -9.32 -4.92
CA ASP A 136 -11.02 -7.91 -4.79
C ASP A 136 -12.04 -7.54 -5.87
N SER A 137 -13.17 -6.97 -5.46
CA SER A 137 -14.22 -6.52 -6.35
C SER A 137 -14.33 -5.02 -6.35
N TRP A 138 -14.52 -4.44 -7.53
CA TRP A 138 -14.85 -3.03 -7.65
C TRP A 138 -15.91 -2.83 -8.73
N THR A 139 -16.80 -1.86 -8.47
CA THR A 139 -17.79 -1.40 -9.44
C THR A 139 -17.50 0.04 -9.81
N GLY A 140 -17.26 0.27 -11.09
CA GLY A 140 -16.93 1.58 -11.64
C GLY A 140 -18.15 2.48 -11.84
N PRO A 141 -17.93 3.78 -12.10
CA PRO A 141 -19.02 4.72 -12.45
C PRO A 141 -19.81 4.32 -13.69
N THR A 142 -19.21 3.53 -14.59
CA THR A 142 -19.86 2.98 -15.80
C THR A 142 -20.72 1.75 -15.50
N ARG A 143 -20.90 1.40 -14.21
CA ARG A 143 -21.52 0.15 -13.72
C ARG A 143 -20.80 -1.13 -14.15
N MET A 144 -19.61 -1.01 -14.75
CA MET A 144 -18.75 -2.16 -14.98
C MET A 144 -18.27 -2.69 -13.63
N SER A 145 -18.52 -3.97 -13.38
CA SER A 145 -18.10 -4.64 -12.16
C SER A 145 -17.09 -5.74 -12.49
N ILE A 146 -15.91 -5.65 -11.89
CA ILE A 146 -14.81 -6.59 -12.12
C ILE A 146 -14.40 -7.20 -10.79
N ILE A 147 -14.25 -8.52 -10.78
CA ILE A 147 -13.66 -9.27 -9.67
C ILE A 147 -12.26 -9.71 -10.09
N ASN A 148 -11.25 -9.27 -9.34
CA ASN A 148 -9.85 -9.60 -9.56
C ASN A 148 -9.40 -10.70 -8.60
N PHE A 149 -8.61 -11.63 -9.13
CA PHE A 149 -7.95 -12.69 -8.39
C PHE A 149 -6.45 -12.54 -8.50
N LEU A 150 -5.81 -12.45 -7.33
CA LEU A 150 -4.37 -12.36 -7.15
C LEU A 150 -3.94 -13.56 -6.31
N VAL A 151 -2.78 -14.12 -6.61
CA VAL A 151 -2.19 -15.21 -5.83
C VAL A 151 -0.95 -14.67 -5.14
N TYR A 152 -0.93 -14.76 -3.81
CA TYR A 152 0.24 -14.46 -3.00
C TYR A 152 0.93 -15.75 -2.58
N TYR A 153 2.24 -15.81 -2.75
CA TYR A 153 3.10 -16.90 -2.27
C TYR A 153 4.51 -16.36 -2.07
N ASN A 154 5.25 -16.83 -1.07
CA ASN A 154 6.65 -16.49 -0.80
C ASN A 154 7.03 -15.02 -1.15
N ARG A 155 6.31 -14.05 -0.57
CA ARG A 155 6.53 -12.60 -0.74
C ARG A 155 6.35 -12.06 -2.17
N ARG A 156 5.60 -12.77 -3.01
CA ARG A 156 5.28 -12.38 -4.38
C ARG A 156 3.78 -12.36 -4.56
N VAL A 157 3.30 -11.36 -5.31
CA VAL A 157 1.92 -11.29 -5.78
C VAL A 157 1.91 -11.49 -7.28
N VAL A 158 1.10 -12.42 -7.74
CA VAL A 158 0.87 -12.68 -9.17
C VAL A 158 -0.59 -12.40 -9.48
N PHE A 159 -0.82 -11.64 -10.55
CA PHE A 159 -2.16 -11.51 -11.10
C PHE A 159 -2.57 -12.83 -11.75
N HIS A 160 -3.66 -13.43 -11.25
CA HIS A 160 -4.17 -14.69 -11.78
C HIS A 160 -5.24 -14.43 -12.86
N LYS A 161 -6.28 -13.66 -12.52
CA LYS A 161 -7.42 -13.48 -13.42
C LYS A 161 -8.28 -12.27 -13.04
N SER A 162 -8.96 -11.69 -14.02
CA SER A 162 -10.09 -10.78 -13.80
C SER A 162 -11.34 -11.35 -14.44
N VAL A 163 -12.46 -11.22 -13.75
CA VAL A 163 -13.76 -11.70 -14.21
C VAL A 163 -14.70 -10.52 -14.30
N ASN A 164 -15.29 -10.33 -15.49
CA ASN A 164 -16.35 -9.34 -15.66
C ASN A 164 -17.65 -9.87 -15.07
N ALA A 165 -18.10 -9.25 -13.98
CA ALA A 165 -19.30 -9.61 -13.24
C ALA A 165 -20.42 -8.56 -13.40
N SER A 166 -20.35 -7.73 -14.45
CA SER A 166 -21.32 -6.63 -14.68
C SER A 166 -22.74 -7.13 -14.95
N GLU A 167 -22.89 -8.30 -15.57
CA GLU A 167 -24.18 -8.91 -15.91
C GLU A 167 -24.67 -9.91 -14.85
N LYS A 168 -23.98 -10.00 -13.71
CA LYS A 168 -24.25 -11.00 -12.68
C LYS A 168 -24.70 -10.33 -11.40
N ILE A 169 -25.64 -10.98 -10.72
CA ILE A 169 -25.95 -10.65 -9.33
C ILE A 169 -24.82 -11.21 -8.49
N GLN A 170 -24.02 -10.34 -7.87
CA GLN A 170 -22.91 -10.73 -6.99
C GLN A 170 -23.42 -11.13 -5.61
N ASP A 171 -24.32 -12.11 -5.56
CA ASP A 171 -24.71 -12.75 -4.32
C ASP A 171 -23.61 -13.70 -3.81
N ALA A 172 -23.79 -14.20 -2.60
CA ALA A 172 -22.79 -15.05 -1.96
C ALA A 172 -22.54 -16.37 -2.73
N ASN A 173 -23.56 -16.93 -3.38
CA ASN A 173 -23.43 -18.21 -4.08
C ASN A 173 -22.62 -18.05 -5.38
N TYR A 174 -22.88 -16.97 -6.13
CA TYR A 174 -22.08 -16.65 -7.32
C TYR A 174 -20.61 -16.41 -6.96
N ILE A 175 -20.36 -15.64 -5.89
CA ILE A 175 -18.99 -15.36 -5.43
C ILE A 175 -18.30 -16.64 -4.92
N GLU A 176 -19.00 -17.49 -4.16
CA GLU A 176 -18.45 -18.78 -3.69
C GLU A 176 -18.08 -19.67 -4.87
N SER A 177 -18.98 -19.87 -5.83
CA SER A 177 -18.71 -20.68 -7.02
C SER A 177 -17.52 -20.15 -7.82
N LEU A 178 -17.39 -18.83 -7.92
CA LEU A 178 -16.26 -18.21 -8.62
C LEU A 178 -14.94 -18.44 -7.88
N MET A 179 -14.91 -18.22 -6.57
CA MET A 179 -13.73 -18.50 -5.73
C MET A 179 -13.36 -19.98 -5.78
N ASP A 180 -14.34 -20.86 -5.71
CA ASP A 180 -14.17 -22.31 -5.79
C ASP A 180 -13.55 -22.75 -7.12
N THR A 181 -14.00 -22.15 -8.22
CA THR A 181 -13.40 -22.35 -9.55
C THR A 181 -11.93 -21.93 -9.56
N MET A 182 -11.59 -20.78 -8.93
CA MET A 182 -10.19 -20.35 -8.85
C MET A 182 -9.35 -21.31 -8.00
N VAL A 183 -9.90 -21.89 -6.93
CA VAL A 183 -9.23 -22.91 -6.12
C VAL A 183 -8.93 -24.16 -6.94
N GLU A 184 -9.88 -24.62 -7.76
CA GLU A 184 -9.67 -25.75 -8.68
C GLU A 184 -8.64 -25.42 -9.78
N GLU A 185 -8.69 -24.23 -10.37
CA GLU A 185 -7.71 -23.79 -11.38
C GLU A 185 -6.27 -23.73 -10.82
N ILE A 186 -6.12 -23.39 -9.54
CA ILE A 186 -4.82 -23.33 -8.86
C ILE A 186 -4.35 -24.71 -8.41
N GLY A 187 -5.27 -25.52 -7.89
CA GLY A 187 -5.00 -26.78 -7.20
C GLY A 187 -5.40 -26.66 -5.72
N PRO A 188 -6.43 -27.39 -5.25
CA PRO A 188 -6.93 -27.31 -3.88
C PRO A 188 -5.88 -27.59 -2.80
N GLN A 189 -4.90 -28.44 -3.10
CA GLN A 189 -3.79 -28.78 -2.20
C GLN A 189 -2.85 -27.60 -1.94
N TYR A 190 -2.84 -26.60 -2.81
CA TYR A 190 -1.96 -25.42 -2.67
C TYR A 190 -2.61 -24.28 -1.90
N VAL A 191 -3.94 -24.15 -1.94
CA VAL A 191 -4.62 -22.97 -1.40
C VAL A 191 -4.84 -23.13 0.10
N VAL A 192 -4.06 -22.40 0.90
CA VAL A 192 -4.17 -22.40 2.38
C VAL A 192 -5.11 -21.33 2.90
N GLN A 193 -5.25 -20.22 2.17
CA GLN A 193 -6.01 -19.06 2.60
C GLN A 193 -6.70 -18.36 1.42
N ILE A 194 -7.88 -17.83 1.67
CA ILE A 194 -8.59 -16.90 0.79
C ILE A 194 -8.86 -15.61 1.54
N ILE A 195 -8.47 -14.49 0.94
CA ILE A 195 -8.71 -13.13 1.47
C ILE A 195 -9.71 -12.42 0.55
N THR A 196 -10.79 -11.91 1.12
CA THR A 196 -11.78 -11.11 0.38
C THR A 196 -11.98 -9.76 1.06
N ASP A 197 -12.65 -8.83 0.38
CA ASP A 197 -13.25 -7.68 1.09
C ASP A 197 -14.29 -8.15 2.14
N ASN A 198 -14.71 -7.22 3.00
CA ASN A 198 -15.67 -7.51 4.08
C ASN A 198 -17.12 -7.18 3.68
N GLY A 199 -17.41 -7.14 2.38
CA GLY A 199 -18.77 -7.05 1.88
C GLY A 199 -19.59 -8.25 2.36
N ALA A 200 -20.88 -8.04 2.68
CA ALA A 200 -21.71 -9.07 3.27
C ALA A 200 -21.76 -10.37 2.42
N ASN A 201 -21.83 -10.23 1.09
CA ASN A 201 -21.84 -11.37 0.18
C ASN A 201 -20.48 -12.08 0.11
N PHE A 202 -19.37 -11.34 0.09
CA PHE A 202 -18.02 -11.92 0.13
C PHE A 202 -17.75 -12.65 1.44
N LYS A 203 -18.15 -12.07 2.58
CA LYS A 203 -18.08 -12.73 3.88
C LYS A 203 -18.87 -14.03 3.91
N LYS A 204 -20.12 -14.00 3.45
CA LYS A 204 -20.95 -15.21 3.40
C LYS A 204 -20.35 -16.26 2.46
N ALA A 205 -19.90 -15.86 1.27
CA ALA A 205 -19.26 -16.74 0.30
C ALA A 205 -17.98 -17.39 0.84
N GLY A 206 -17.15 -16.61 1.52
CA GLY A 206 -15.91 -17.09 2.14
C GLY A 206 -16.16 -18.11 3.24
N LEU A 207 -17.17 -17.88 4.09
CA LEU A 207 -17.59 -18.85 5.10
C LEU A 207 -18.15 -20.13 4.47
N GLN A 208 -19.01 -20.02 3.44
CA GLN A 208 -19.54 -21.17 2.70
C GLN A 208 -18.40 -21.99 2.05
N LEU A 209 -17.42 -21.32 1.45
CA LEU A 209 -16.28 -22.00 0.83
C LEU A 209 -15.39 -22.69 1.88
N MET A 210 -15.19 -22.06 3.03
CA MET A 210 -14.45 -22.62 4.17
C MET A 210 -15.20 -23.81 4.82
N GLU A 211 -16.53 -23.87 4.71
CA GLU A 211 -17.32 -25.04 5.09
C GLU A 211 -17.18 -26.18 4.08
N LYS A 212 -17.17 -25.86 2.78
CA LYS A 212 -17.00 -26.82 1.68
C LYS A 212 -15.58 -27.41 1.63
N ARG A 213 -14.57 -26.58 1.83
CA ARG A 213 -13.14 -26.94 1.80
C ARG A 213 -12.53 -26.83 3.18
N LYS A 214 -12.42 -27.97 3.87
CA LYS A 214 -11.97 -27.99 5.28
C LYS A 214 -10.50 -27.62 5.45
N THR A 215 -9.68 -27.71 4.42
CA THR A 215 -8.23 -27.49 4.46
C THR A 215 -7.77 -26.06 4.17
N LEU A 216 -8.69 -25.11 3.97
CA LEU A 216 -8.38 -23.70 3.76
C LEU A 216 -9.01 -22.80 4.82
N PHE A 217 -8.46 -21.60 4.98
CA PHE A 217 -9.06 -20.52 5.75
C PHE A 217 -9.65 -19.45 4.85
N TRP A 218 -10.78 -18.87 5.24
CA TRP A 218 -11.21 -17.58 4.75
C TRP A 218 -10.93 -16.50 5.81
N THR A 219 -10.43 -15.34 5.38
CA THR A 219 -10.22 -14.19 6.26
C THR A 219 -10.61 -12.88 5.54
N PRO A 220 -11.19 -11.90 6.25
CA PRO A 220 -11.45 -10.59 5.64
C PRO A 220 -10.17 -9.78 5.51
N CYS A 221 -10.11 -8.94 4.48
CA CYS A 221 -8.98 -8.05 4.22
C CYS A 221 -8.72 -7.09 5.40
N ALA A 222 -7.52 -7.16 5.99
CA ALA A 222 -7.13 -6.33 7.12
C ALA A 222 -7.21 -4.82 6.81
N ALA A 223 -6.78 -4.40 5.61
CA ALA A 223 -6.86 -3.01 5.18
C ALA A 223 -8.31 -2.51 5.15
N HIS A 224 -9.21 -3.32 4.62
CA HIS A 224 -10.64 -3.00 4.58
C HIS A 224 -11.25 -2.99 5.99
N CYS A 225 -10.86 -3.91 6.88
CA CYS A 225 -11.29 -3.90 8.28
C CYS A 225 -10.88 -2.63 9.02
N ILE A 226 -9.65 -2.13 8.80
CA ILE A 226 -9.17 -0.88 9.39
C ILE A 226 -9.91 0.33 8.78
N ASP A 227 -10.17 0.32 7.46
CA ASP A 227 -10.97 1.39 6.84
C ASP A 227 -12.40 1.43 7.39
N ILE A 228 -12.99 0.28 7.75
CA ILE A 228 -14.27 0.22 8.47
C ILE A 228 -14.15 0.79 9.89
N MET A 229 -13.06 0.58 10.62
CA MET A 229 -12.86 1.24 11.92
C MET A 229 -12.83 2.76 11.77
N LEU A 230 -12.12 3.25 10.74
CA LEU A 230 -12.06 4.67 10.41
C LEU A 230 -13.43 5.22 9.99
N LYS A 231 -14.24 4.43 9.27
CA LYS A 231 -15.64 4.76 8.98
C LYS A 231 -16.45 4.94 10.25
N ASP A 232 -16.43 3.96 11.15
CA ASP A 232 -17.20 4.00 12.40
C ASP A 232 -16.80 5.20 13.27
N ILE A 233 -15.50 5.52 13.34
CA ILE A 233 -14.99 6.73 14.00
C ILE A 233 -15.54 7.99 13.32
N GLY A 234 -15.56 7.99 11.97
CA GLY A 234 -16.14 9.07 11.17
C GLY A 234 -17.62 9.34 11.45
N GLU A 235 -18.37 8.35 11.93
CA GLU A 235 -19.78 8.47 12.29
C GLU A 235 -20.01 9.00 13.72
N LEU A 236 -18.98 9.11 14.56
CA LEU A 236 -19.09 9.78 15.86
C LEU A 236 -19.49 11.25 15.65
N ASP A 237 -20.51 11.73 16.36
CA ASP A 237 -21.12 13.04 16.13
C ASP A 237 -20.11 14.21 16.03
N ALA A 238 -19.13 14.25 16.95
CA ALA A 238 -18.10 15.28 16.94
C ALA A 238 -17.21 15.20 15.68
N VAL A 239 -16.85 13.98 15.28
CA VAL A 239 -16.01 13.72 14.10
C VAL A 239 -16.78 14.04 12.83
N LYS A 240 -18.01 13.52 12.70
CA LYS A 240 -18.91 13.75 11.57
C LYS A 240 -19.15 15.24 11.32
N LYS A 241 -19.47 16.00 12.38
CA LYS A 241 -19.66 17.46 12.29
C LYS A 241 -18.37 18.18 11.89
N CYS A 242 -17.21 17.74 12.39
CA CYS A 242 -15.91 18.31 12.03
C CYS A 242 -15.56 18.05 10.56
N VAL A 243 -15.70 16.81 10.09
CA VAL A 243 -15.46 16.40 8.70
C VAL A 243 -16.39 17.16 7.75
N ALA A 244 -17.69 17.23 8.05
CA ALA A 244 -18.66 17.98 7.23
C ALA A 244 -18.28 19.47 7.12
N ARG A 245 -17.81 20.08 8.22
CA ARG A 245 -17.34 21.47 8.21
C ARG A 245 -16.08 21.65 7.36
N ALA A 246 -15.11 20.75 7.48
CA ALA A 246 -13.90 20.76 6.65
C ALA A 246 -14.21 20.57 5.15
N GLN A 247 -15.16 19.68 4.83
CA GLN A 247 -15.66 19.49 3.47
C GLN A 247 -16.36 20.74 2.94
N SER A 248 -17.14 21.46 3.77
CA SER A 248 -17.76 22.73 3.38
C SER A 248 -16.73 23.80 3.04
N ILE A 249 -15.68 23.94 3.86
CA ILE A 249 -14.57 24.87 3.60
C ILE A 249 -13.90 24.56 2.26
N THR A 250 -13.48 23.30 2.07
CA THR A 250 -12.80 22.90 0.82
C THR A 250 -13.73 23.06 -0.39
N LYS A 251 -14.98 22.62 -0.30
CA LYS A 251 -15.97 22.77 -1.38
C LYS A 251 -16.14 24.24 -1.78
N PHE A 252 -16.27 25.15 -0.82
CA PHE A 252 -16.42 26.56 -1.12
C PHE A 252 -15.17 27.18 -1.76
N ILE A 253 -13.98 26.86 -1.25
CA ILE A 253 -12.72 27.35 -1.85
C ILE A 253 -12.63 26.89 -3.31
N TYR A 254 -12.82 25.60 -3.56
CA TYR A 254 -12.65 25.03 -4.91
C TYR A 254 -13.80 25.35 -5.88
N ASN A 255 -14.98 25.73 -5.38
CA ASN A 255 -16.10 26.14 -6.24
C ASN A 255 -15.99 27.59 -6.71
N HIS A 256 -15.13 28.40 -6.12
CA HIS A 256 -14.99 29.82 -6.45
C HIS A 256 -13.56 30.11 -6.91
N HIS A 257 -13.39 30.35 -8.21
CA HIS A 257 -12.06 30.53 -8.82
C HIS A 257 -11.22 31.61 -8.13
N TRP A 258 -11.83 32.74 -7.78
CA TRP A 258 -11.15 33.83 -7.07
C TRP A 258 -10.74 33.43 -5.64
N VAL A 259 -11.58 32.69 -4.91
CA VAL A 259 -11.25 32.23 -3.54
C VAL A 259 -10.13 31.19 -3.58
N HIS A 260 -10.14 30.31 -4.57
CA HIS A 260 -9.05 29.35 -4.79
C HIS A 260 -7.73 30.07 -5.10
N ALA A 261 -7.74 31.07 -6.00
CA ALA A 261 -6.56 31.87 -6.29
C ALA A 261 -6.05 32.63 -5.05
N LEU A 262 -6.96 33.21 -4.27
CA LEU A 262 -6.61 33.86 -3.01
C LEU A 262 -5.96 32.87 -2.03
N MET A 263 -6.55 31.68 -1.86
CA MET A 263 -6.00 30.62 -1.02
C MET A 263 -4.58 30.23 -1.45
N GLN A 264 -4.32 30.10 -2.76
CA GLN A 264 -2.98 29.78 -3.27
C GLN A 264 -1.92 30.82 -2.85
N ASN A 265 -2.28 32.10 -2.79
CA ASN A 265 -1.38 33.18 -2.36
C ASN A 265 -0.95 33.04 -0.88
N TYR A 266 -1.82 32.53 0.00
CA TYR A 266 -1.50 32.37 1.44
C TYR A 266 -0.97 31.00 1.82
N VAL A 267 -1.31 29.96 1.06
CA VAL A 267 -1.10 28.56 1.45
C VAL A 267 0.06 27.91 0.68
N ASN A 268 0.47 28.49 -0.46
CA ASN A 268 1.48 27.99 -1.39
C ASN A 268 1.36 26.47 -1.64
N GLY A 269 0.24 26.07 -2.22
CA GLY A 269 -0.06 24.68 -2.56
C GLY A 269 -1.55 24.36 -2.52
N GLU A 270 -1.88 23.10 -2.72
CA GLU A 270 -3.26 22.60 -2.73
C GLU A 270 -3.65 21.96 -1.39
N ILE A 271 -4.97 21.86 -1.15
CA ILE A 271 -5.54 21.09 -0.05
C ILE A 271 -6.05 19.77 -0.62
N LEU A 272 -5.62 18.66 -0.03
CA LEU A 272 -6.11 17.35 -0.43
C LEU A 272 -7.60 17.22 -0.13
N ARG A 273 -8.36 16.76 -1.12
CA ARG A 273 -9.80 16.49 -0.98
C ARG A 273 -10.00 15.00 -0.69
N PRO A 274 -11.04 14.64 0.08
CA PRO A 274 -11.39 13.23 0.26
C PRO A 274 -11.63 12.56 -1.08
N GLY A 275 -11.13 11.33 -1.24
CA GLY A 275 -11.43 10.47 -2.37
C GLY A 275 -12.72 9.71 -2.12
N ILE A 276 -13.38 9.26 -3.20
CA ILE A 276 -14.68 8.58 -3.11
C ILE A 276 -14.56 7.18 -2.46
N THR A 277 -13.37 6.56 -2.50
CA THR A 277 -13.23 5.11 -2.34
C THR A 277 -12.78 4.61 -0.96
N ARG A 278 -12.26 5.45 -0.05
CA ARG A 278 -11.77 4.99 1.28
C ARG A 278 -12.01 6.02 2.38
N PHE A 279 -12.48 5.60 3.55
CA PHE A 279 -12.76 6.47 4.69
C PHE A 279 -11.49 7.13 5.24
N ALA A 280 -10.35 6.45 5.16
CA ALA A 280 -9.04 7.01 5.46
C ALA A 280 -8.76 8.33 4.72
N THR A 281 -9.33 8.54 3.53
CA THR A 281 -9.11 9.78 2.77
C THR A 281 -9.74 11.02 3.42
N ASN A 282 -10.80 10.86 4.22
CA ASN A 282 -11.35 11.97 5.01
C ASN A 282 -10.32 12.48 6.01
N PHE A 283 -9.62 11.58 6.70
CA PHE A 283 -8.61 11.94 7.68
C PHE A 283 -7.32 12.46 7.05
N ILE A 284 -6.94 11.97 5.86
CA ILE A 284 -5.86 12.55 5.05
C ILE A 284 -6.22 13.99 4.66
N ALA A 285 -7.45 14.24 4.22
CA ALA A 285 -7.92 15.57 3.88
C ALA A 285 -7.92 16.51 5.11
N LEU A 286 -8.35 16.01 6.28
CA LEU A 286 -8.24 16.77 7.54
C LEU A 286 -6.78 17.11 7.89
N LYS A 287 -5.86 16.15 7.75
CA LYS A 287 -4.42 16.37 7.99
C LYS A 287 -3.85 17.40 7.02
N SER A 288 -4.22 17.34 5.74
CA SER A 288 -3.85 18.33 4.74
C SER A 288 -4.39 19.72 5.09
N LEU A 289 -5.68 19.82 5.48
CA LEU A 289 -6.29 21.08 5.91
C LEU A 289 -5.58 21.66 7.15
N GLN A 290 -5.27 20.82 8.14
CA GLN A 290 -4.55 21.21 9.36
C GLN A 290 -3.16 21.76 9.05
N GLN A 291 -2.41 21.15 8.12
CA GLN A 291 -1.09 21.63 7.70
C GLN A 291 -1.16 23.02 7.05
N LYS A 292 -2.29 23.37 6.44
CA LYS A 292 -2.52 24.67 5.81
C LYS A 292 -3.22 25.69 6.73
N ARG A 293 -3.43 25.35 8.01
CA ARG A 293 -4.11 26.18 9.02
C ARG A 293 -3.64 27.63 9.05
N HIS A 294 -2.33 27.86 9.12
CA HIS A 294 -1.78 29.21 9.28
C HIS A 294 -2.09 30.10 8.07
N GLY A 295 -1.87 29.58 6.85
CA GLY A 295 -2.20 30.29 5.62
C GLY A 295 -3.71 30.53 5.48
N LEU A 296 -4.55 29.55 5.83
CA LEU A 296 -6.01 29.73 5.80
C LEU A 296 -6.48 30.78 6.80
N LYS A 297 -5.93 30.81 8.02
CA LYS A 297 -6.22 31.87 9.01
C LYS A 297 -5.81 33.24 8.49
N ALA A 298 -4.60 33.36 7.92
CA ALA A 298 -4.14 34.61 7.32
C ALA A 298 -5.06 35.07 6.18
N MET A 299 -5.48 34.15 5.31
CA MET A 299 -6.44 34.43 4.25
C MET A 299 -7.77 34.95 4.82
N GLY A 300 -8.34 34.28 5.83
CA GLY A 300 -9.61 34.69 6.44
C GLY A 300 -9.55 36.02 7.19
N SER A 301 -8.36 36.48 7.59
CA SER A 301 -8.12 37.78 8.24
C SER A 301 -7.56 38.84 7.29
N SER A 302 -7.46 38.53 5.99
CA SER A 302 -6.88 39.45 5.00
C SER A 302 -7.85 40.55 4.60
N GLN A 303 -7.29 41.70 4.18
CA GLN A 303 -8.08 42.81 3.64
C GLN A 303 -8.76 42.37 2.33
N GLU A 304 -8.05 41.61 1.51
CA GLU A 304 -8.54 41.05 0.24
C GLU A 304 -9.78 40.19 0.46
N TRP A 305 -9.80 39.34 1.48
CA TRP A 305 -10.98 38.58 1.86
C TRP A 305 -12.12 39.49 2.34
N PHE A 306 -11.82 40.43 3.25
CA PHE A 306 -12.81 41.34 3.83
C PHE A 306 -13.56 42.14 2.75
N GLU A 307 -12.83 42.70 1.78
CA GLU A 307 -13.38 43.49 0.67
C GLU A 307 -14.11 42.65 -0.38
N SER A 308 -13.87 41.34 -0.41
CA SER A 308 -14.45 40.44 -1.40
C SER A 308 -15.98 40.37 -1.33
N ARG A 309 -16.62 40.05 -2.46
CA ARG A 309 -18.05 39.71 -2.45
C ARG A 309 -18.34 38.41 -1.67
N TYR A 310 -17.34 37.55 -1.49
CA TYR A 310 -17.50 36.23 -0.89
C TYR A 310 -17.61 36.28 0.63
N SER A 311 -16.90 37.21 1.30
CA SER A 311 -17.06 37.46 2.74
C SER A 311 -18.48 37.91 3.10
N LYS A 312 -19.19 38.54 2.16
CA LYS A 312 -20.56 39.02 2.33
C LYS A 312 -21.61 37.91 2.21
N LEU A 313 -21.27 36.79 1.55
CA LEU A 313 -22.18 35.64 1.39
C LEU A 313 -22.40 34.92 2.73
N SER A 314 -23.59 34.37 2.94
CA SER A 314 -23.92 33.58 4.13
C SER A 314 -22.93 32.44 4.36
N ASP A 315 -22.58 31.71 3.30
CA ASP A 315 -21.62 30.59 3.40
C ASP A 315 -20.18 31.08 3.59
N GLY A 316 -19.80 32.22 3.01
CA GLY A 316 -18.50 32.84 3.24
C GLY A 316 -18.30 33.23 4.70
N LYS A 317 -19.29 33.87 5.32
CA LYS A 317 -19.28 34.20 6.76
C LYS A 317 -19.15 32.96 7.65
N LYS A 318 -19.86 31.87 7.32
CA LYS A 318 -19.74 30.59 8.04
C LYS A 318 -18.33 30.01 7.94
N ILE A 319 -17.71 30.10 6.77
CA ILE A 319 -16.37 29.58 6.50
C ILE A 319 -15.29 30.41 7.18
N GLU A 320 -15.39 31.73 7.10
CA GLU A 320 -14.50 32.65 7.82
C GLU A 320 -14.54 32.35 9.32
N LYS A 321 -15.75 32.27 9.90
CA LYS A 321 -15.93 31.88 11.30
C LYS A 321 -15.31 30.52 11.63
N ALA A 322 -15.43 29.53 10.74
CA ALA A 322 -14.85 28.22 10.94
C ALA A 322 -13.31 28.25 10.88
N ILE A 323 -12.73 28.91 9.88
CA ILE A 323 -11.28 29.04 9.68
C ILE A 323 -10.64 29.87 10.80
N LEU A 324 -11.33 30.85 11.36
CA LEU A 324 -10.79 31.65 12.47
C LEU A 324 -10.98 30.98 13.84
N SER A 325 -11.88 29.99 13.96
CA SER A 325 -12.19 29.29 15.21
C SER A 325 -11.02 28.43 15.72
N SER A 326 -10.44 28.78 16.87
CA SER A 326 -9.43 27.94 17.54
C SER A 326 -9.98 26.55 17.90
N ARG A 327 -11.21 26.47 18.42
CA ARG A 327 -11.87 25.22 18.76
C ARG A 327 -12.00 24.27 17.58
N PHE A 328 -12.26 24.77 16.36
CA PHE A 328 -12.33 23.95 15.16
C PHE A 328 -10.98 23.27 14.86
N TRP A 329 -9.89 24.02 14.89
CA TRP A 329 -8.55 23.49 14.64
C TRP A 329 -8.04 22.57 15.75
N GLU A 330 -8.40 22.83 17.00
CA GLU A 330 -8.13 21.93 18.13
C GLU A 330 -8.86 20.61 17.96
N THR A 331 -10.13 20.65 17.54
CA THR A 331 -10.93 19.45 17.24
C THR A 331 -10.31 18.65 16.10
N ILE A 332 -9.86 19.31 15.01
CA ILE A 332 -9.15 18.62 13.91
C ILE A 332 -7.88 17.94 14.43
N ALA A 333 -7.07 18.65 15.22
CA ALA A 333 -5.83 18.10 15.75
C ALA A 333 -6.06 16.88 16.67
N GLU A 334 -7.09 16.94 17.53
CA GLU A 334 -7.49 15.83 18.39
C GLU A 334 -7.94 14.61 17.55
N ILE A 335 -8.79 14.81 16.54
CA ILE A 335 -9.23 13.74 15.64
C ILE A 335 -8.04 13.10 14.92
N ILE A 336 -7.14 13.91 14.35
CA ILE A 336 -5.95 13.39 13.64
C ILE A 336 -5.11 12.52 14.58
N LYS A 337 -4.86 12.97 15.82
CA LYS A 337 -4.12 12.17 16.81
C LYS A 337 -4.83 10.86 17.14
N GLY A 338 -6.15 10.88 17.27
CA GLY A 338 -6.95 9.69 17.57
C GLY A 338 -7.03 8.66 16.43
N VAL A 339 -6.81 9.06 15.18
CA VAL A 339 -6.85 8.12 14.02
C VAL A 339 -5.47 7.77 13.47
N GLU A 340 -4.43 8.52 13.80
CA GLU A 340 -3.08 8.32 13.28
C GLU A 340 -2.52 6.92 13.56
N PRO A 341 -2.69 6.30 14.74
CA PRO A 341 -2.23 4.94 14.97
C PRO A 341 -2.88 3.93 14.01
N LEU A 342 -4.20 4.01 13.80
CA LEU A 342 -4.91 3.14 12.85
C LEU A 342 -4.47 3.39 11.41
N TYR A 343 -4.24 4.65 11.04
CA TYR A 343 -3.71 4.99 9.73
C TYR A 343 -2.32 4.40 9.49
N ILE A 344 -1.45 4.39 10.50
CA ILE A 344 -0.14 3.74 10.42
C ILE A 344 -0.29 2.24 10.17
N VAL A 345 -1.20 1.55 10.88
CA VAL A 345 -1.47 0.13 10.63
C VAL A 345 -1.99 -0.08 9.22
N LEU A 346 -2.96 0.72 8.78
CA LEU A 346 -3.50 0.66 7.41
C LEU A 346 -2.40 0.77 6.36
N ARG A 347 -1.49 1.74 6.52
CA ARG A 347 -0.36 1.92 5.61
C ARG A 347 0.60 0.74 5.61
N LYS A 348 0.81 0.09 6.75
CA LYS A 348 1.68 -1.10 6.83
C LYS A 348 1.03 -2.30 6.14
N VAL A 349 -0.24 -2.57 6.39
CA VAL A 349 -0.95 -3.71 5.76
C VAL A 349 -1.20 -3.52 4.26
N ASP A 350 -1.27 -2.28 3.78
CA ASP A 350 -1.34 -1.94 2.35
C ASP A 350 0.04 -2.02 1.63
N MET A 351 1.15 -2.23 2.34
CA MET A 351 2.50 -2.24 1.75
C MET A 351 2.94 -3.64 1.31
N ASP A 352 3.26 -3.79 0.02
CA ASP A 352 3.72 -5.02 -0.63
C ASP A 352 5.22 -5.36 -0.41
N LYS A 353 5.81 -4.95 0.73
CA LYS A 353 7.27 -5.10 0.96
C LYS A 353 7.66 -6.18 1.96
N ARG A 354 6.78 -6.51 2.92
CA ARG A 354 7.05 -7.49 3.98
C ARG A 354 5.76 -8.19 4.38
N PRO A 355 5.78 -9.49 4.73
CA PRO A 355 4.63 -10.18 5.30
C PRO A 355 4.15 -9.46 6.57
N GLN A 356 2.91 -8.96 6.56
CA GLN A 356 2.35 -8.18 7.68
C GLN A 356 1.52 -9.02 8.64
N MET A 357 1.03 -10.18 8.21
CA MET A 357 0.12 -11.01 8.98
C MET A 357 0.67 -11.43 10.36
N PRO A 358 1.96 -11.84 10.50
CA PRO A 358 2.54 -12.14 11.81
C PRO A 358 2.63 -10.94 12.77
N TYR A 359 2.54 -9.71 12.26
CA TYR A 359 2.58 -8.48 13.06
C TYR A 359 1.20 -7.87 13.28
N LEU A 360 0.16 -8.33 12.58
CA LEU A 360 -1.14 -7.67 12.55
C LEU A 360 -1.74 -7.49 13.94
N LYS A 361 -1.79 -8.56 14.74
CA LYS A 361 -2.35 -8.51 16.11
C LYS A 361 -1.56 -7.56 17.02
N TYR A 362 -0.22 -7.61 16.95
CA TYR A 362 0.64 -6.67 17.68
C TYR A 362 0.37 -5.22 17.30
N MET A 363 0.25 -4.95 16.00
CA MET A 363 -0.01 -3.61 15.48
C MET A 363 -1.37 -3.09 15.93
N LEU A 364 -2.40 -3.93 15.98
CA LEU A 364 -3.73 -3.55 16.46
C LEU A 364 -3.74 -3.27 17.97
N ILE A 365 -3.10 -4.12 18.78
CA ILE A 365 -2.94 -3.90 20.23
C ILE A 365 -2.18 -2.59 20.46
N SER A 366 -1.07 -2.39 19.76
CA SER A 366 -0.27 -1.15 19.88
C SER A 366 -1.06 0.07 19.45
N ALA A 367 -1.79 -0.01 18.33
CA ALA A 367 -2.61 1.09 17.84
C ALA A 367 -3.72 1.43 18.83
N ARG A 368 -4.39 0.44 19.41
CA ARG A 368 -5.40 0.63 20.46
C ARG A 368 -4.85 1.41 21.65
N GLU A 369 -3.68 1.00 22.17
CA GLU A 369 -3.05 1.69 23.31
C GLU A 369 -2.62 3.11 22.97
N GLU A 370 -2.04 3.32 21.78
CA GLU A 370 -1.66 4.66 21.33
C GLU A 370 -2.87 5.57 21.09
N VAL A 371 -3.99 5.02 20.61
CA VAL A 371 -5.26 5.75 20.53
C VAL A 371 -5.74 6.15 21.91
N ARG A 372 -5.68 5.26 22.92
CA ARG A 372 -6.08 5.61 24.29
C ARG A 372 -5.24 6.76 24.84
N LYS A 373 -3.92 6.70 24.66
CA LYS A 373 -2.98 7.76 25.11
C LYS A 373 -3.13 9.08 24.35
N ALA A 374 -3.71 9.07 23.15
CA ALA A 374 -3.89 10.27 22.34
C ALA A 374 -4.89 11.27 22.94
N PHE A 375 -5.80 10.80 23.79
CA PHE A 375 -6.82 11.62 24.44
C PHE A 375 -6.50 11.84 25.92
N LYS A 376 -6.79 13.04 26.42
CA LYS A 376 -6.82 13.33 27.86
C LYS A 376 -8.17 12.98 28.51
N ASP A 377 -9.21 12.89 27.69
CA ASP A 377 -10.58 12.63 28.08
C ASP A 377 -10.89 11.14 27.87
N ASP A 378 -11.09 10.43 28.97
CA ASP A 378 -11.35 8.99 28.97
C ASP A 378 -12.63 8.64 28.20
N PHE A 379 -13.67 9.48 28.27
CA PHE A 379 -14.93 9.20 27.56
C PHE A 379 -14.71 9.19 26.05
N LYS A 380 -13.95 10.16 25.53
CA LYS A 380 -13.58 10.20 24.10
C LYS A 380 -12.66 9.03 23.73
N ALA A 381 -11.65 8.76 24.56
CA ALA A 381 -10.75 7.63 24.34
C ALA A 381 -11.53 6.31 24.20
N ASP A 382 -12.48 6.08 25.12
CA ASP A 382 -13.32 4.89 25.17
C ASP A 382 -14.24 4.76 23.94
N GLN A 383 -14.70 5.86 23.34
CA GLN A 383 -15.48 5.79 22.10
C GLN A 383 -14.64 5.20 20.95
N TYR A 384 -13.39 5.62 20.81
CA TYR A 384 -12.51 5.14 19.75
C TYR A 384 -12.04 3.71 20.04
N VAL A 385 -11.59 3.44 21.27
CA VAL A 385 -11.12 2.12 21.69
C VAL A 385 -12.21 1.07 21.56
N ARG A 386 -13.46 1.37 21.93
CA ARG A 386 -14.59 0.43 21.74
C ARG A 386 -14.83 0.07 20.28
N ILE A 387 -14.65 1.00 19.35
CA ILE A 387 -14.75 0.73 17.91
C ILE A 387 -13.63 -0.24 17.48
N ILE A 388 -12.40 0.01 17.95
CA ILE A 388 -11.23 -0.83 17.64
C ILE A 388 -11.44 -2.24 18.20
N ASP A 389 -11.84 -2.37 19.46
CA ASP A 389 -12.05 -3.65 20.14
C ASP A 389 -13.13 -4.46 19.41
N ARG A 390 -14.31 -3.86 19.22
CA ARG A 390 -15.44 -4.50 18.52
C ARG A 390 -15.06 -4.96 17.11
N ARG A 391 -14.37 -4.13 16.33
CA ARG A 391 -14.01 -4.49 14.94
C ARG A 391 -12.86 -5.49 14.86
N THR A 392 -11.94 -5.47 15.84
CA THR A 392 -10.86 -6.45 15.93
C THR A 392 -11.41 -7.83 16.24
N GLU A 393 -12.28 -7.94 17.25
CA GLU A 393 -12.93 -9.19 17.64
C GLU A 393 -13.75 -9.79 16.50
N VAL A 394 -14.60 -8.98 15.85
CA VAL A 394 -15.52 -9.48 14.82
C VAL A 394 -14.81 -9.89 13.52
N HIS A 395 -13.73 -9.21 13.14
CA HIS A 395 -13.16 -9.36 11.80
C HIS A 395 -11.71 -9.86 11.77
N MET A 396 -10.90 -9.59 12.79
CA MET A 396 -9.45 -9.82 12.72
C MET A 396 -8.91 -10.82 13.74
N ASP A 397 -9.71 -11.25 14.73
CA ASP A 397 -9.31 -12.29 15.68
C ASP A 397 -9.53 -13.71 15.13
N GLN A 398 -8.99 -13.97 13.93
CA GLN A 398 -9.07 -15.27 13.26
C GLN A 398 -7.95 -16.19 13.74
N ASN A 399 -8.22 -17.50 13.80
CA ASN A 399 -7.23 -18.49 14.24
C ASN A 399 -5.90 -18.39 13.47
N ILE A 400 -5.97 -18.21 12.15
CA ILE A 400 -4.78 -18.09 11.31
C ILE A 400 -3.95 -16.83 11.61
N HIS A 401 -4.58 -15.68 11.92
CA HIS A 401 -3.86 -14.47 12.36
C HIS A 401 -3.22 -14.66 13.73
N ASN A 402 -3.91 -15.36 14.64
CA ASN A 402 -3.42 -15.67 15.98
C ASN A 402 -2.25 -16.66 15.97
N ALA A 403 -2.31 -17.66 15.09
CA ALA A 403 -1.18 -18.56 14.84
C ALA A 403 0.01 -17.81 14.25
N ALA A 404 -0.19 -16.95 13.25
CA ALA A 404 0.86 -16.11 12.69
C ALA A 404 1.52 -15.20 13.74
N TYR A 405 0.72 -14.59 14.61
CA TYR A 405 1.19 -13.78 15.74
C TYR A 405 2.03 -14.59 16.73
N TYR A 406 1.61 -15.82 17.04
CA TYR A 406 2.33 -16.73 17.93
C TYR A 406 3.65 -17.23 17.33
N LEU A 407 3.69 -17.49 16.02
CA LEU A 407 4.86 -17.98 15.31
C LEU A 407 5.88 -16.89 14.99
N ASN A 408 5.58 -15.63 15.27
CA ASN A 408 6.54 -14.54 15.10
C ASN A 408 7.62 -14.59 16.20
N PRO A 409 8.89 -14.90 15.89
CA PRO A 409 9.94 -15.07 16.90
C PRO A 409 10.13 -13.81 17.76
N ALA A 410 10.11 -12.63 17.14
CA ALA A 410 10.34 -11.38 17.84
C ALA A 410 9.26 -11.08 18.87
N ILE A 411 8.03 -11.52 18.61
CA ILE A 411 6.88 -11.35 19.51
C ILE A 411 6.84 -12.49 20.53
N GLN A 412 6.94 -13.74 20.05
CA GLN A 412 6.89 -14.95 20.87
C GLN A 412 7.83 -14.87 22.06
N TYR A 413 9.11 -14.60 21.81
CA TYR A 413 10.13 -14.60 22.86
C TYR A 413 10.17 -13.31 23.66
N ARG A 414 9.75 -12.17 23.09
CA ARG A 414 9.70 -10.89 23.82
C ARG A 414 8.55 -10.84 24.83
N TYR A 415 7.41 -11.42 24.48
CA TYR A 415 6.19 -11.39 25.30
C TYR A 415 5.85 -12.75 25.91
N ALA A 416 6.72 -13.75 25.75
CA ALA A 416 6.58 -15.10 26.27
C ALA A 416 5.20 -15.73 25.97
N LEU A 417 4.68 -15.55 24.74
CA LEU A 417 3.33 -16.04 24.38
C LEU A 417 3.22 -17.56 24.50
N GLY A 418 4.35 -18.28 24.46
CA GLY A 418 4.46 -19.71 24.71
C GLY A 418 3.86 -20.18 26.04
N THR A 419 3.73 -19.28 27.02
CA THR A 419 3.11 -19.57 28.33
C THR A 419 1.59 -19.40 28.35
N GLN A 420 1.01 -18.86 27.27
CA GLN A 420 -0.42 -18.59 27.16
C GLN A 420 -1.13 -19.75 26.43
N ASN A 421 -1.94 -20.51 27.15
CA ASN A 421 -2.61 -21.72 26.64
C ASN A 421 -3.57 -21.46 25.46
N ASN A 422 -4.13 -20.26 25.35
CA ASN A 422 -5.07 -19.89 24.28
C ASN A 422 -4.39 -19.87 22.89
N PHE A 423 -3.19 -19.32 22.76
CA PHE A 423 -2.47 -19.24 21.49
C PHE A 423 -1.93 -20.59 21.03
N LEU A 424 -1.52 -21.45 21.97
CA LEU A 424 -1.10 -22.81 21.65
C LEU A 424 -2.26 -23.65 21.10
N THR A 425 -3.43 -23.57 21.73
CA THR A 425 -4.66 -24.21 21.22
C THR A 425 -5.04 -23.67 19.85
N THR A 426 -4.87 -22.36 19.64
CA THR A 426 -5.12 -21.74 18.33
C THR A 426 -4.17 -22.27 17.25
N LEU A 427 -2.88 -22.37 17.54
CA LEU A 427 -1.90 -22.95 16.63
C LEU A 427 -2.25 -24.40 16.28
N ARG A 428 -2.61 -25.22 17.27
CA ARG A 428 -3.08 -26.61 17.06
C ARG A 428 -4.27 -26.69 16.11
N ASN A 429 -5.27 -25.83 16.31
CA ASN A 429 -6.45 -25.79 15.46
C ASN A 429 -6.11 -25.40 14.01
N VAL A 430 -5.12 -24.54 13.81
CA VAL A 430 -4.64 -24.18 12.46
C VAL A 430 -3.91 -25.36 11.82
N ILE A 431 -3.02 -26.03 12.56
CA ILE A 431 -2.29 -27.21 12.09
C ILE A 431 -3.26 -28.31 11.66
N TYR A 432 -4.21 -28.70 12.51
CA TYR A 432 -5.17 -29.76 12.19
C TYR A 432 -6.07 -29.43 11.00
N ARG A 433 -6.28 -28.14 10.74
CA ARG A 433 -7.06 -27.71 9.59
C ARG A 433 -6.25 -27.80 8.30
N LEU A 434 -5.03 -27.25 8.29
CA LEU A 434 -4.18 -27.20 7.09
C LEU A 434 -3.55 -28.56 6.75
N LEU A 435 -3.21 -29.36 7.77
CA LEU A 435 -2.53 -30.64 7.64
C LEU A 435 -3.47 -31.78 8.09
N PRO A 436 -4.32 -32.30 7.19
CA PRO A 436 -5.22 -33.41 7.52
C PRO A 436 -4.47 -34.74 7.74
N ASN A 437 -3.24 -34.86 7.24
CA ASN A 437 -2.37 -36.00 7.50
C ASN A 437 -1.87 -35.96 8.94
N THR A 438 -2.15 -37.00 9.72
CA THR A 438 -1.83 -37.08 11.14
C THR A 438 -0.33 -37.08 11.42
N THR A 439 0.49 -37.64 10.53
CA THR A 439 1.94 -37.64 10.65
C THR A 439 2.49 -36.24 10.44
N GLU A 440 2.10 -35.57 9.36
CA GLU A 440 2.52 -34.18 9.07
C GLU A 440 2.06 -33.22 10.17
N ALA A 441 0.84 -33.39 10.68
CA ALA A 441 0.33 -32.61 11.79
C ALA A 441 1.13 -32.85 13.09
N ALA A 442 1.54 -34.09 13.36
CA ALA A 442 2.38 -34.42 14.52
C ALA A 442 3.78 -33.80 14.42
N ASP A 443 4.39 -33.86 13.23
CA ASP A 443 5.70 -33.26 12.97
C ASP A 443 5.64 -31.73 13.14
N ALA A 444 4.63 -31.09 12.56
CA ALA A 444 4.35 -29.67 12.72
C ALA A 444 4.16 -29.26 14.18
N LEU A 445 3.43 -30.06 14.98
CA LEU A 445 3.25 -29.82 16.41
C LEU A 445 4.56 -29.98 17.19
N MET A 446 5.38 -30.96 16.84
CA MET A 446 6.69 -31.19 17.44
C MET A 446 7.61 -30.01 17.17
N GLU A 447 7.65 -29.52 15.94
CA GLU A 447 8.45 -28.35 15.58
C GLU A 447 7.96 -27.06 16.27
N GLY A 448 6.65 -26.86 16.37
CA GLY A 448 6.07 -25.76 17.15
C GLY A 448 6.49 -25.81 18.63
N ARG A 449 6.64 -27.01 19.20
CA ARG A 449 7.19 -27.21 20.54
C ARG A 449 8.68 -26.83 20.60
N LEU A 450 9.50 -27.30 19.64
CA LEU A 450 10.93 -26.97 19.58
C LEU A 450 11.16 -25.46 19.48
N PHE A 451 10.37 -24.78 18.64
CA PHE A 451 10.35 -23.32 18.53
C PHE A 451 10.03 -22.68 19.88
N ARG A 452 8.91 -23.03 20.50
CA ARG A 452 8.49 -22.46 21.79
C ARG A 452 9.54 -22.66 22.89
N GLU A 453 10.08 -23.87 23.00
CA GLU A 453 11.02 -24.26 24.06
C GLU A 453 12.47 -23.85 23.74
N THR A 454 12.72 -23.26 22.57
CA THR A 454 14.08 -22.86 22.13
C THR A 454 15.03 -24.05 22.16
N ILE A 455 14.66 -25.16 21.50
CA ILE A 455 15.42 -26.42 21.45
C ILE A 455 15.99 -26.64 20.04
N GLY A 456 17.14 -27.31 19.93
CA GLY A 456 17.76 -27.65 18.65
C GLY A 456 18.31 -26.40 17.95
N SER A 457 18.06 -26.25 16.65
CA SER A 457 18.50 -25.09 15.86
C SER A 457 17.95 -23.76 16.39
N PHE A 458 16.79 -23.77 17.06
CA PHE A 458 16.24 -22.57 17.71
C PHE A 458 17.07 -22.08 18.91
N SER A 459 17.93 -22.94 19.47
CA SER A 459 18.84 -22.64 20.58
C SER A 459 20.21 -22.10 20.16
N ASP A 460 20.52 -22.14 18.86
CA ASP A 460 21.80 -21.68 18.34
C ASP A 460 22.04 -20.20 18.67
N VAL A 461 23.28 -19.86 19.02
CA VAL A 461 23.67 -18.49 19.43
C VAL A 461 23.24 -17.44 18.39
N VAL A 462 23.37 -17.78 17.09
CA VAL A 462 22.94 -16.92 15.99
C VAL A 462 21.43 -16.78 15.95
N ALA A 463 20.68 -17.88 16.08
CA ALA A 463 19.21 -17.86 16.11
C ALA A 463 18.70 -17.02 17.30
N VAL A 464 19.29 -17.20 18.49
CA VAL A 464 18.95 -16.45 19.70
C VAL A 464 19.26 -14.96 19.54
N SER A 465 20.38 -14.61 18.91
CA SER A 465 20.76 -13.21 18.66
C SER A 465 19.84 -12.54 17.62
N CYS A 466 19.45 -13.25 16.56
CA CYS A 466 18.67 -12.70 15.46
C CYS A 466 17.14 -12.73 15.67
N ARG A 467 16.61 -13.54 16.59
CA ARG A 467 15.15 -13.76 16.75
C ARG A 467 14.32 -12.49 16.97
N TYR A 468 14.92 -11.39 17.41
CA TYR A 468 14.23 -10.11 17.64
C TYR A 468 14.26 -9.15 16.46
N THR A 469 15.07 -9.43 15.44
CA THR A 469 15.27 -8.58 14.26
C THR A 469 14.99 -9.30 12.95
N MET A 470 14.91 -10.63 12.97
CA MET A 470 14.57 -11.47 11.83
C MET A 470 13.11 -11.26 11.40
N ASP A 471 12.91 -11.15 10.08
CA ASP A 471 11.57 -11.14 9.49
C ASP A 471 11.01 -12.58 9.54
N PRO A 472 9.79 -12.79 10.06
CA PRO A 472 9.18 -14.13 10.19
C PRO A 472 9.09 -14.90 8.87
N GLY A 473 9.11 -14.21 7.72
CA GLY A 473 9.14 -14.86 6.41
C GLY A 473 10.54 -15.14 5.86
N GLU A 474 11.63 -15.01 6.65
CA GLU A 474 12.97 -15.40 6.24
C GLU A 474 13.24 -16.89 6.53
N GLU A 475 13.75 -17.60 5.51
CA GLU A 475 14.03 -19.04 5.47
C GLU A 475 14.93 -19.59 6.61
N LYS A 476 15.53 -18.74 7.45
CA LYS A 476 16.51 -19.17 8.47
C LYS A 476 15.88 -19.72 9.75
N LEU A 477 14.59 -19.51 9.97
CA LEU A 477 13.80 -20.10 11.06
C LEU A 477 12.64 -20.88 10.43
N CYS A 478 12.93 -21.90 9.62
CA CYS A 478 11.89 -22.77 9.07
C CYS A 478 11.11 -23.38 10.24
N ILE A 479 9.84 -23.02 10.33
CA ILE A 479 8.80 -23.86 10.91
C ILE A 479 7.97 -24.29 9.71
N PHE A 480 7.77 -25.57 9.49
CA PHE A 480 6.94 -26.15 8.43
C PHE A 480 5.58 -25.42 8.33
N ILE A 481 5.00 -25.03 9.46
CA ILE A 481 3.75 -24.28 9.55
C ILE A 481 3.89 -22.82 9.11
N ILE A 482 5.03 -22.14 9.37
CA ILE A 482 5.28 -20.77 8.88
C ILE A 482 5.30 -20.75 7.36
N ASN A 483 5.78 -21.82 6.72
CA ASN A 483 5.76 -21.86 5.26
C ASN A 483 4.33 -21.73 4.72
N TYR A 484 3.32 -22.23 5.44
CA TYR A 484 1.89 -22.15 5.11
C TYR A 484 1.13 -20.95 5.72
N ILE A 485 1.73 -20.16 6.62
CA ILE A 485 1.08 -19.05 7.37
C ILE A 485 1.87 -17.75 7.26
#